data_AF-A0A0F8Z8V2-F1
#
_entry.id   AF-A0A0F8Z8V2-F1
#
_cell.length_a   1.000
_cell.length_b   1.000
_cell.length_c   1.000
_cell.angle_alpha   90.00
_cell.angle_beta   90.00
_cell.angle_gamma   90.00
#
_symmetry.space_group_name_H-M   'P 1'
#
loop_
_entity.id
_entity.type
_entity.pdbx_description
1 polymer ?
#
loop_
_entity_poly.entity_id
_entity_poly.type
_entity_poly.pdbx_seq_one_letter_code
_entity_poly.pdbx_strand_id
1 'polypeptide(L)'
;FSDIHEGMIWLQNVPGFKYIYIHCGNDDDDTDGCILVGSYLRLNKVLNSRSTYTRIYPGIVENIKARKTYLEIIDYDTPPRPITS
;
A
#
# COMPACT_ATOMS: atom_id res chain seq x y z
N PHE A 1 -11.85 -0.31 -12.19
CA PHE A 1 -10.83 -1.36 -12.17
C PHE A 1 -11.40 -2.77 -12.33
N SER A 2 -12.64 -2.92 -12.84
CA SER A 2 -13.26 -4.24 -13.10
C SER A 2 -12.37 -5.15 -13.95
N ASP A 3 -11.58 -4.55 -14.84
CA ASP A 3 -10.83 -5.25 -15.86
C ASP A 3 -9.50 -5.83 -15.35
N ILE A 4 -9.03 -5.37 -14.17
CA ILE A 4 -7.78 -5.84 -13.56
C ILE A 4 -7.98 -6.47 -12.18
N HIS A 5 -9.11 -6.20 -11.49
CA HIS A 5 -9.31 -6.64 -10.13
C HIS A 5 -9.58 -8.15 -10.04
N GLU A 6 -8.77 -8.83 -9.25
CA GLU A 6 -8.95 -10.21 -8.80
C GLU A 6 -9.07 -10.26 -7.27
N GLY A 7 -9.86 -9.32 -6.72
CA GLY A 7 -9.98 -9.06 -5.28
C GLY A 7 -9.12 -7.87 -4.81
N MET A 8 -8.91 -7.76 -3.50
CA MET A 8 -8.13 -6.68 -2.89
C MET A 8 -6.83 -7.22 -2.31
N ILE A 9 -5.74 -6.48 -2.47
CA ILE A 9 -4.47 -6.79 -1.81
C ILE A 9 -4.60 -6.40 -0.34
N TRP A 10 -4.57 -7.38 0.54
CA TRP A 10 -4.74 -7.22 1.98
C TRP A 10 -3.40 -7.42 2.70
N LEU A 11 -2.97 -6.39 3.44
CA LEU A 11 -1.84 -6.50 4.35
C LEU A 11 -2.22 -7.34 5.58
N GLN A 12 -1.45 -8.42 5.79
CA GLN A 12 -1.65 -9.36 6.88
C GLN A 12 -0.66 -9.13 8.02
N ASN A 13 -0.96 -9.72 9.18
CA ASN A 13 -0.09 -9.75 10.37
C ASN A 13 0.16 -8.37 11.01
N VAL A 14 -0.84 -7.47 10.98
CA VAL A 14 -0.80 -6.20 11.72
C VAL A 14 -1.52 -6.38 13.06
N PRO A 15 -0.81 -6.38 14.22
CA PRO A 15 -1.44 -6.60 15.51
C PRO A 15 -2.52 -5.55 15.81
N GLY A 16 -3.73 -6.00 16.19
CA GLY A 16 -4.83 -5.12 16.56
C GLY A 16 -5.61 -4.52 15.38
N PHE A 17 -5.16 -4.70 14.13
CA PHE A 17 -5.82 -4.15 12.95
C PHE A 17 -6.12 -5.25 11.91
N LYS A 18 -7.19 -5.05 11.13
CA LYS A 18 -7.60 -5.95 10.04
C LYS A 18 -8.11 -5.12 8.87
N TYR A 19 -8.23 -5.77 7.70
CA TYR A 19 -8.79 -5.16 6.49
C TYR A 19 -8.01 -3.94 6.00
N ILE A 20 -6.69 -3.94 6.20
CA ILE A 20 -5.79 -2.92 5.67
C ILE A 20 -5.51 -3.26 4.20
N TYR A 21 -6.16 -2.55 3.29
CA TYR A 21 -6.01 -2.78 1.85
C TYR A 21 -5.07 -1.79 1.19
N ILE A 22 -4.55 -2.16 0.03
CA ILE A 22 -3.87 -1.24 -0.87
C ILE A 22 -4.89 -0.69 -1.88
N HIS A 23 -5.03 0.63 -1.97
CA HIS A 23 -5.91 1.27 -2.95
C HIS A 23 -5.45 2.68 -3.37
N CYS A 24 -6.21 3.29 -4.28
CA CYS A 24 -6.02 4.68 -4.70
C CYS A 24 -6.66 5.63 -3.69
N GLY A 25 -6.02 6.77 -3.46
CA GLY A 25 -6.52 7.90 -2.68
C GLY A 25 -5.50 9.03 -2.76
N ASN A 26 -5.86 10.21 -2.26
CA ASN A 26 -5.04 11.41 -2.38
C ASN A 26 -4.60 11.97 -1.03
N ASP A 27 -5.36 11.76 0.05
CA ASP A 27 -5.05 12.26 1.39
C ASP A 27 -5.70 11.38 2.47
N ASP A 28 -5.62 11.80 3.73
CA ASP A 28 -6.13 11.07 4.89
C ASP A 28 -7.65 10.92 4.89
N ASP A 29 -8.40 11.85 4.30
CA ASP A 29 -9.86 11.73 4.13
C ASP A 29 -10.25 10.58 3.19
N ASP A 30 -9.34 10.14 2.32
CA ASP A 30 -9.57 9.01 1.41
C ASP A 30 -9.26 7.65 2.06
N THR A 31 -8.91 7.58 3.35
CA THR A 31 -8.51 6.32 3.99
C THR A 31 -8.83 6.22 5.49
N ASP A 32 -9.40 5.09 5.91
CA ASP A 32 -9.56 4.73 7.33
C ASP A 32 -8.36 3.89 7.84
N GLY A 33 -7.15 4.21 7.36
CA GLY A 33 -5.92 3.47 7.70
C GLY A 33 -5.50 2.38 6.71
N CYS A 34 -6.12 2.35 5.53
CA CYS A 34 -5.62 1.60 4.38
C CYS A 34 -4.40 2.29 3.73
N ILE A 35 -3.64 1.54 2.94
CA ILE A 35 -2.42 2.02 2.27
C ILE A 35 -2.81 2.70 0.96
N LEU A 36 -2.53 4.00 0.86
CA LEU A 36 -2.65 4.77 -0.37
C LEU A 36 -1.37 4.68 -1.20
N VAL A 37 -1.52 4.43 -2.49
CA VAL A 37 -0.38 4.39 -3.42
C VAL A 37 -0.40 5.59 -4.35
N GLY A 38 0.79 6.10 -4.68
CA GLY A 38 1.01 7.15 -5.66
C GLY A 38 2.48 7.22 -6.05
N SER A 39 2.79 7.96 -7.12
CA SER A 39 4.16 8.10 -7.60
C SER A 39 4.83 9.40 -7.15
N TYR A 40 4.07 10.30 -6.51
CA TYR A 40 4.58 11.54 -5.93
C TYR A 40 3.84 11.86 -4.63
N LEU A 41 4.56 12.46 -3.69
CA LEU A 41 4.03 13.04 -2.46
C LEU A 41 4.28 14.56 -2.50
N ARG A 42 3.24 15.36 -2.28
CA ARG A 42 3.37 16.84 -2.22
C ARG A 42 2.35 17.43 -1.27
N LEU A 43 2.80 18.24 -0.30
CA LEU A 43 1.94 18.92 0.67
C LEU A 43 0.94 17.96 1.34
N ASN A 44 1.43 16.84 1.86
CA ASN A 44 0.63 15.76 2.46
C ASN A 44 -0.40 15.13 1.54
N LYS A 45 -0.27 15.29 0.21
CA LYS A 45 -1.11 14.62 -0.77
C LYS A 45 -0.33 13.60 -1.59
N VAL A 46 -0.92 12.43 -1.75
CA VAL A 46 -0.52 11.38 -2.67
C VAL A 46 -1.04 11.72 -4.06
N LEU A 47 -0.17 11.77 -5.06
CA LEU A 47 -0.53 12.12 -6.44
C LEU A 47 -0.35 10.92 -7.37
N ASN A 48 -1.07 10.95 -8.51
CA ASN A 48 -1.06 9.89 -9.52
C ASN A 48 -1.45 8.51 -8.96
N SER A 49 -2.38 8.48 -8.01
CA SER A 49 -2.75 7.26 -7.29
C SER A 49 -3.36 6.20 -8.22
N ARG A 50 -4.29 6.59 -9.09
CA ARG A 50 -4.93 5.67 -10.05
C ARG A 50 -3.98 5.05 -11.06
N SER A 51 -3.09 5.83 -11.66
CA SER A 51 -2.12 5.33 -12.63
C SER A 51 -1.08 4.44 -11.96
N THR A 52 -0.64 4.82 -10.75
CA THR A 52 0.28 4.01 -9.94
C THR A 52 -0.34 2.67 -9.58
N TYR A 53 -1.57 2.67 -9.07
CA TYR A 53 -2.29 1.46 -8.71
C TYR A 53 -2.47 0.52 -9.91
N THR A 54 -2.92 1.05 -11.04
CA THR A 54 -3.09 0.28 -12.29
C THR A 54 -1.78 -0.36 -12.76
N ARG A 55 -0.65 0.33 -12.56
CA ARG A 55 0.67 -0.14 -12.96
C ARG A 55 1.20 -1.26 -12.06
N ILE A 56 1.01 -1.16 -10.74
CA ILE A 56 1.63 -2.10 -9.80
C ILE A 56 0.74 -3.31 -9.48
N TYR A 57 -0.59 -3.15 -9.50
CA TYR A 57 -1.53 -4.16 -9.05
C TYR A 57 -1.37 -5.52 -9.76
N PRO A 58 -1.32 -5.60 -11.11
CA PRO A 58 -1.22 -6.89 -11.80
C PRO A 58 0.03 -7.67 -11.39
N GLY A 59 1.19 -7.00 -11.35
CA GLY A 59 2.45 -7.63 -10.97
C GLY A 59 2.47 -8.12 -9.51
N ILE A 60 1.80 -7.42 -8.60
CA ILE A 60 1.67 -7.87 -7.19
C ILE A 60 0.77 -9.11 -7.12
N VAL A 61 -0.38 -9.11 -7.81
CA VAL A 61 -1.30 -10.24 -7.83
C VAL A 61 -0.63 -11.49 -8.42
N GLU A 62 0.08 -11.35 -9.54
CA GLU A 62 0.84 -12.45 -10.13
C GLU A 62 1.88 -13.02 -9.15
N ASN A 63 2.60 -12.15 -8.43
CA ASN A 63 3.57 -12.60 -7.43
C ASN A 63 2.90 -13.34 -6.26
N ILE A 64 1.77 -12.85 -5.74
CA ILE A 64 1.02 -13.51 -4.66
C ILE A 64 0.54 -14.90 -5.08
N LYS A 65 0.05 -15.04 -6.32
CA LYS A 65 -0.41 -16.34 -6.86
C LYS A 65 0.74 -17.33 -7.06
N ALA A 66 1.90 -16.84 -7.48
CA ALA A 66 3.06 -17.68 -7.77
C ALA A 66 3.80 -18.13 -6.50
N ARG A 67 3.88 -17.27 -5.49
CA ARG A 67 4.72 -17.49 -4.31
C ARG A 67 4.30 -16.67 -3.10
N LYS A 68 4.81 -17.10 -1.93
CA LYS A 68 4.73 -16.26 -0.73
C LYS A 68 5.45 -14.93 -0.99
N THR A 69 4.69 -13.86 -0.92
CA THR A 69 5.12 -12.50 -1.22
C THR A 69 5.05 -11.67 0.07
N TYR A 70 6.00 -10.75 0.23
CA TYR A 70 6.09 -9.87 1.39
C TYR A 70 6.08 -8.41 0.92
N LEU A 71 5.40 -7.55 1.68
CA LEU A 71 5.44 -6.10 1.52
C LEU A 71 6.27 -5.52 2.67
N GLU A 72 7.23 -4.67 2.35
CA GLU A 72 7.98 -3.88 3.35
C GLU A 72 7.42 -2.47 3.37
N ILE A 73 7.13 -1.96 4.58
CA ILE A 73 6.69 -0.59 4.80
C ILE A 73 7.85 0.15 5.44
N ILE A 74 8.36 1.16 4.74
CA ILE A 74 9.44 2.01 5.21
C ILE A 74 8.83 3.34 5.62
N ASP A 75 8.96 3.66 6.90
CA ASP A 75 8.63 4.97 7.44
C ASP A 75 9.83 5.91 7.27
N TYR A 76 9.63 7.00 6.55
CA TYR A 76 10.67 8.02 6.31
C TYR A 76 10.54 9.23 7.25
N ASP A 77 9.47 9.32 8.04
CA ASP A 77 9.23 10.41 8.98
C ASP A 77 9.83 10.11 10.36
N THR A 78 10.05 8.83 10.68
CA THR A 78 10.71 8.42 11.92
C THR A 78 12.21 8.15 11.72
N PRO A 79 13.13 8.85 12.41
CA PRO A 79 14.55 8.50 12.37
C PRO A 79 14.77 7.05 12.86
N PRO A 80 15.78 6.33 12.36
CA PRO A 80 16.01 4.92 12.70
C PRO A 80 16.03 4.73 14.22
N ARG A 81 15.21 3.80 14.73
CA ARG A 81 15.25 3.45 16.15
C ARG A 81 16.67 2.99 16.50
N PRO A 82 17.32 3.54 17.54
CA PRO A 82 18.59 3.02 18.02
C PRO A 82 18.43 1.53 18.32
N ILE A 83 19.30 0.72 17.72
CA ILE A 83 19.44 -0.69 18.09
C ILE A 83 19.98 -0.75 19.52
N THR A 84 19.10 -0.86 20.50
CA THR A 84 19.47 -1.17 21.88
C THR A 84 19.61 -2.69 22.00
N SER A 85 20.82 -3.13 22.33
CA SER A 85 21.17 -4.52 22.68
C SER A 85 20.41 -5.04 23.89
#